data_AF-A0A1F0CBB9-F1
#
_entry.id   AF-A0A1F0CBB9-F1
#
_cell.length_a   1.000
_cell.length_b   1.000
_cell.length_c   1.000
_cell.angle_alpha   90.00
_cell.angle_beta   90.00
_cell.angle_gamma   90.00
#
_symmetry.space_group_name_H-M   'P 1'
#
loop_
_entity.id
_entity.type
_entity.pdbx_description
1 polymer ?
#
loop_
_entity_poly.entity_id
_entity_poly.type
_entity_poly.pdbx_seq_one_letter_code
_entity_poly.pdbx_strand_id
1 'polypeptide(L)'
;MYKYYFFQNQYHPKLLYKIVYENKLFKEITIDLEISKECLEIRLFHLLKDYSNLNNKEISTIVSNFQRNKNQTMNLALYDIIT
;
A
#
# COMPACT_ATOMS: atom_id res chain seq x y z
N MET A 1 -10.17 -3.47 -22.33
CA MET A 1 -9.44 -4.06 -21.18
C MET A 1 -8.10 -3.38 -20.86
N TYR A 2 -7.61 -2.42 -21.67
CA TYR A 2 -6.33 -1.71 -21.41
C TYR A 2 -6.43 -0.47 -20.51
N LYS A 3 -7.63 0.12 -20.34
CA LYS A 3 -7.81 1.30 -19.47
C LYS A 3 -7.60 0.99 -17.98
N TYR A 4 -7.97 -0.20 -17.51
CA TYR A 4 -7.92 -0.55 -16.09
C TYR A 4 -6.48 -0.69 -15.57
N TYR A 5 -5.59 -1.32 -16.35
CA TYR A 5 -4.16 -1.44 -16.04
C TYR A 5 -3.43 -0.09 -16.05
N PHE A 6 -3.81 0.82 -16.95
CA PHE A 6 -3.18 2.14 -17.05
C PHE A 6 -3.54 3.03 -15.85
N PHE A 7 -4.77 2.92 -15.32
CA PHE A 7 -5.15 3.64 -14.10
C PHE A 7 -4.47 3.07 -12.86
N GLN A 8 -4.33 1.74 -12.71
CA GLN A 8 -3.68 1.16 -11.53
C GLN A 8 -2.21 1.60 -11.40
N ASN A 9 -1.43 1.58 -12.48
CA ASN A 9 -0.01 1.92 -12.47
C ASN A 9 0.33 3.37 -12.07
N GLN A 10 -0.59 4.33 -12.17
CA GLN A 10 -0.33 5.71 -11.71
C GLN A 10 -0.46 5.88 -10.19
N TYR A 11 -1.15 4.97 -9.49
CA TYR A 11 -1.41 5.11 -8.06
C TYR A 11 -0.32 4.49 -7.17
N HIS A 12 0.36 3.43 -7.64
CA HIS A 12 1.42 2.76 -6.87
C HIS A 12 2.58 3.69 -6.49
N PRO A 13 3.12 4.54 -7.38
CA PRO A 13 4.23 5.43 -7.04
C PRO A 13 3.85 6.46 -5.98
N LYS A 14 2.63 7.02 -6.06
CA LYS A 14 2.13 8.00 -5.08
C LYS A 14 1.89 7.35 -3.72
N LEU A 15 1.44 6.10 -3.70
CA LEU A 15 1.22 5.35 -2.46
C LEU A 15 2.55 4.97 -1.79
N LEU A 16 3.49 4.44 -2.57
CA LEU A 16 4.86 4.13 -2.12
C LEU A 16 5.55 5.36 -1.55
N TYR A 17 5.46 6.51 -2.24
CA TYR A 17 6.03 7.76 -1.74
C TYR A 17 5.45 8.15 -0.38
N LYS A 18 4.12 8.13 -0.23
CA LYS A 18 3.46 8.48 1.04
C LYS A 18 3.83 7.54 2.19
N ILE A 19 4.00 6.25 1.91
CA ILE A 19 4.28 5.24 2.94
C ILE A 19 5.76 5.18 3.29
N VAL A 20 6.64 5.09 2.30
CA VAL A 20 8.07 4.84 2.54
C VAL A 20 8.83 6.13 2.78
N TYR A 21 8.56 7.17 1.99
CA TYR A 21 9.30 8.43 2.07
C TYR A 21 8.68 9.42 3.05
N GLU A 22 7.35 9.60 3.02
CA GLU A 22 6.67 10.48 3.98
C GLU A 22 6.35 9.78 5.33
N ASN A 23 6.53 8.46 5.43
CA ASN A 23 6.21 7.64 6.59
C ASN A 23 4.79 7.87 7.15
N LYS A 24 3.81 8.13 6.27
CA LYS A 24 2.45 8.45 6.69
C LYS A 24 1.73 7.25 7.28
N LEU A 25 0.91 7.51 8.28
CA LEU A 25 0.01 6.53 8.88
C LEU A 25 -1.16 6.24 7.94
N PHE A 26 -1.77 5.07 8.10
CA PHE A 26 -2.94 4.66 7.32
C PHE A 26 -4.04 5.74 7.27
N LYS A 27 -4.36 6.34 8.42
CA LYS A 27 -5.38 7.40 8.53
C LYS A 27 -4.99 8.66 7.75
N GLU A 28 -3.73 9.06 7.82
CA GLU A 28 -3.24 10.25 7.11
C GLU A 28 -3.34 10.07 5.60
N ILE A 29 -3.01 8.87 5.11
CA ILE A 29 -3.12 8.54 3.68
C ILE A 29 -4.59 8.57 3.22
N THR A 30 -5.53 8.06 4.02
CA THR A 30 -6.96 8.14 3.65
C THR A 30 -7.47 9.57 3.55
N ILE A 31 -6.98 10.47 4.41
CA ILE A 31 -7.35 11.90 4.39
C ILE A 31 -6.70 12.57 3.19
N ASP A 32 -5.38 12.43 3.02
CA ASP A 32 -4.60 13.04 1.94
C ASP A 32 -5.07 12.67 0.54
N LEU A 33 -5.55 11.44 0.36
CA LEU A 33 -6.00 10.93 -0.91
C LEU A 33 -7.52 11.01 -1.09
N GLU A 34 -8.25 11.45 -0.05
CA GLU A 34 -9.71 11.52 -0.02
C GLU A 34 -10.37 10.19 -0.43
N ILE A 35 -9.83 9.08 0.07
CA ILE A 35 -10.32 7.72 -0.20
C ILE A 35 -10.83 7.03 1.05
N SER A 36 -11.74 6.07 0.86
CA SER A 36 -12.20 5.22 1.95
C SER A 36 -11.09 4.30 2.45
N LYS A 37 -11.22 3.84 3.71
CA LYS A 37 -10.32 2.84 4.31
C LYS A 37 -10.26 1.57 3.48
N GLU A 38 -11.42 1.09 3.02
CA GLU A 38 -11.54 -0.11 2.18
C GLU A 38 -10.83 0.07 0.83
N CYS A 39 -10.92 1.26 0.23
CA CYS A 39 -10.19 1.55 -1.00
C CYS A 39 -8.67 1.52 -0.78
N LEU A 40 -8.17 2.09 0.33
CA LEU A 40 -6.76 2.04 0.67
C LEU A 40 -6.29 0.61 0.94
N GLU A 41 -7.09 -0.18 1.65
CA GLU A 41 -6.80 -1.60 1.94
C GLU A 41 -6.65 -2.42 0.66
N ILE A 42 -7.60 -2.30 -0.28
CA ILE A 42 -7.54 -2.99 -1.58
C ILE A 42 -6.28 -2.55 -2.35
N ARG A 43 -5.99 -1.25 -2.39
CA ARG A 43 -4.80 -0.72 -3.08
C ARG A 43 -3.50 -1.26 -2.49
N LEU A 44 -3.38 -1.31 -1.17
CA LEU A 44 -2.22 -1.86 -0.47
C LEU A 44 -2.08 -3.36 -0.73
N PHE A 45 -3.20 -4.09 -0.71
CA PHE A 45 -3.20 -5.53 -0.99
C PHE A 45 -2.64 -5.82 -2.39
N HIS A 46 -3.15 -5.12 -3.40
CA HIS A 46 -2.65 -5.26 -4.77
C HIS A 46 -1.20 -4.81 -4.90
N LEU A 47 -0.83 -3.68 -4.27
CA LEU A 47 0.54 -3.19 -4.30
C LEU A 47 1.54 -4.20 -3.71
N LEU A 48 1.23 -4.82 -2.58
CA LEU A 48 2.09 -5.86 -2.02
C LEU A 48 2.08 -7.12 -2.88
N LYS A 49 0.93 -7.51 -3.45
CA LYS A 49 0.82 -8.69 -4.28
C LYS A 49 1.58 -8.59 -5.60
N ASP A 50 1.57 -7.41 -6.23
CA ASP A 50 2.17 -7.20 -7.54
C ASP A 50 3.69 -7.06 -7.47
N TYR A 51 4.22 -6.66 -6.31
CA TYR A 51 5.62 -6.29 -6.15
C TYR A 51 6.38 -7.12 -5.10
N SER A 52 5.74 -8.08 -4.43
CA SER A 52 6.40 -8.98 -3.47
C SER A 52 6.01 -10.44 -3.70
N ASN A 53 6.80 -11.37 -3.16
CA ASN A 53 6.49 -12.81 -3.17
C ASN A 53 5.62 -13.24 -1.98
N LEU A 54 5.02 -12.29 -1.25
CA LEU A 54 4.19 -12.56 -0.08
C LEU A 54 2.88 -13.25 -0.50
N ASN A 55 2.45 -14.22 0.32
CA ASN A 55 1.15 -14.83 0.13
C ASN A 55 0.02 -13.93 0.66
N ASN A 56 -1.23 -14.21 0.26
CA ASN A 56 -2.39 -13.40 0.64
C ASN A 56 -2.55 -13.23 2.16
N LYS A 57 -2.20 -14.24 2.97
CA LYS A 57 -2.33 -14.18 4.44
C LYS A 57 -1.30 -13.25 5.06
N GLU A 58 -0.08 -13.26 4.55
CA GLU A 58 0.99 -12.34 4.95
C GLU A 58 0.62 -10.90 4.61
N ILE A 59 0.14 -10.67 3.38
CA ILE A 59 -0.32 -9.36 2.92
C ILE A 59 -1.43 -8.82 3.83
N SER A 60 -2.49 -9.60 4.06
CA SER A 60 -3.59 -9.18 4.94
C SER A 60 -3.12 -8.85 6.36
N THR A 61 -2.12 -9.58 6.86
CA THR A 61 -1.52 -9.31 8.18
C THR A 61 -0.76 -7.99 8.19
N ILE A 62 0.03 -7.70 7.16
CA ILE A 62 0.78 -6.44 7.01
C ILE A 62 -0.18 -5.25 6.93
N VAL A 63 -1.21 -5.36 6.10
CA VAL A 63 -2.22 -4.29 5.95
C VAL A 63 -2.98 -4.07 7.26
N SER A 64 -3.39 -5.13 7.95
CA SER A 64 -4.03 -5.04 9.27
C SER A 64 -3.14 -4.39 10.32
N ASN A 65 -1.83 -4.68 10.30
CA ASN A 65 -0.87 -4.05 11.20
C ASN A 65 -0.70 -2.57 10.87
N PHE A 66 -0.63 -2.22 9.59
CA PHE A 66 -0.53 -0.83 9.15
C PHE A 66 -1.76 -0.01 9.54
N GLN A 67 -2.98 -0.58 9.45
CA GLN A 67 -4.21 0.03 9.96
C GLN A 67 -4.16 0.32 11.48
N ARG A 68 -3.38 -0.44 12.24
CA ARG A 68 -3.14 -0.25 13.68
C ARG A 68 -1.94 0.67 13.98
N ASN A 69 -1.53 1.49 13.01
CA ASN A 69 -0.39 2.40 13.09
C ASN A 69 0.96 1.70 13.32
N LYS A 70 1.11 0.45 12.88
CA LYS A 70 2.39 -0.27 12.90
C LYS A 70 3.08 -0.19 11.54
N ASN A 71 3.66 0.97 11.24
CA ASN A 71 4.30 1.25 9.95
C ASN A 71 5.54 0.39 9.65
N GLN A 72 6.25 -0.09 10.68
CA GLN A 72 7.50 -0.85 10.49
C GLN A 72 7.33 -2.05 9.55
N THR A 73 6.29 -2.87 9.75
CA THR A 73 6.08 -4.07 8.93
C THR A 73 5.74 -3.72 7.49
N MET A 74 5.01 -2.63 7.26
CA MET A 74 4.71 -2.12 5.92
C MET A 74 5.98 -1.58 5.26
N ASN A 75 6.76 -0.75 5.95
CA ASN A 75 7.98 -0.16 5.41
C ASN A 75 9.00 -1.24 5.03
N LEU A 76 9.15 -2.30 5.83
CA LEU A 76 10.00 -3.43 5.50
C LEU A 76 9.51 -4.19 4.26
N ALA A 77 8.21 -4.48 4.19
CA ALA A 77 7.63 -5.18 3.03
C ALA A 77 7.75 -4.37 1.72
N LEU A 78 7.84 -3.04 1.82
CA LEU A 78 7.99 -2.14 0.67
C LEU A 78 9.44 -1.78 0.35
N TYR A 79 10.39 -2.05 1.26
CA TYR A 79 11.81 -1.77 1.05
C TYR A 79 12.37 -2.58 -0.12
N ASP A 80 12.00 -3.86 -0.19
CA ASP A 80 12.41 -4.79 -1.25
C ASP A 80 11.85 -4.41 -2.64
N ILE A 81 10.88 -3.49 -2.72
CA ILE A 81 10.27 -3.01 -3.97
C ILE A 81 11.04 -1.83 -4.56
N ILE A 82 11.69 -1.03 -3.70
CA ILE A 82 12.35 0.24 -4.08
C ILE A 82 13.85 0.04 -4.32
N THR A 83 14.40 -1.12 -3.91
CA THR A 83 15.83 -1.48 -4.02
C THR A 83 16.06 -2.40 -5.21
#